data_AF-A0A0T2ICT5-F1
#
_entry.id   AF-A0A0T2ICT5-F1
#
_cell.length_a   1.000
_cell.length_b   1.000
_cell.length_c   1.000
_cell.angle_alpha   90.00
_cell.angle_beta   90.00
_cell.angle_gamma   90.00
#
_symmetry.space_group_name_H-M   'P 1'
#
loop_
_entity.id
_entity.type
_entity.pdbx_description
1 polymer ?
#
loop_
_entity_poly.entity_id
_entity_poly.type
_entity_poly.pdbx_seq_one_letter_code
_entity_poly.pdbx_strand_id
1 'polypeptide(L)'
;MSRNAHQGVDLDDPADYWYRLGQRNAYAHAVGLTLSNSVDDVAFTVADRITGALSDGIHELSALTMAASGRTPGDPTPNSLTWTGPQAFKAAYGHLPGIDRDYGMRWGERREQRISLRRTATASEGLLYAYDPTWDEHAVISTHAPADAVESTFTKAVEVDVHMTVPQFAELFAGQLLARSSAIERHPSRGVEL
;
A
#
# COMPACT_ATOMS: atom_id res chain seq x y z
N MET A 1 33.16 38.51 18.89
CA MET A 1 31.81 39.09 18.67
C MET A 1 31.16 38.34 17.53
N SER A 2 30.32 37.35 17.82
CA SER A 2 29.44 36.72 16.83
C SER A 2 28.21 36.17 17.55
N ARG A 3 27.45 37.10 18.11
CA ARG A 3 26.06 36.92 18.53
C ARG A 3 25.33 37.94 17.69
N ASN A 4 24.83 37.58 16.50
CA ASN A 4 23.85 38.31 15.67
C ASN A 4 23.67 37.63 14.29
N ALA A 5 23.43 36.31 14.26
CA ALA A 5 23.08 35.61 13.00
C ALA A 5 21.82 34.73 13.14
N HIS A 6 21.03 34.93 14.19
CA HIS A 6 19.82 34.14 14.47
C HIS A 6 18.56 34.99 14.68
N GLN A 7 18.48 36.16 14.05
CA GLN A 7 17.25 36.96 14.06
C GLN A 7 17.03 37.55 12.68
N GLY A 8 16.16 36.91 11.90
CA GLY A 8 15.79 37.37 10.56
C GLY A 8 15.54 36.26 9.56
N VAL A 9 15.02 35.09 9.97
CA VAL A 9 14.42 34.18 8.99
C VAL A 9 13.02 34.75 8.73
N ASP A 10 12.90 35.53 7.67
CA ASP A 10 11.62 35.89 7.09
C ASP A 10 10.83 34.59 6.84
N LEU A 11 9.73 34.43 7.58
CA LEU A 11 8.89 33.23 7.54
C LEU A 11 8.00 33.18 6.29
N ASP A 12 8.15 34.10 5.34
CA ASP A 12 7.32 34.23 4.14
C ASP A 12 8.11 34.85 2.96
N ASP A 13 9.29 34.32 2.62
CA ASP A 13 9.91 34.62 1.32
C ASP A 13 9.37 33.63 0.25
N PRO A 14 8.62 34.11 -0.76
CA PRO A 14 8.08 33.26 -1.83
C PRO A 14 9.17 32.54 -2.65
N ALA A 15 10.37 33.12 -2.77
CA ALA A 15 11.48 32.49 -3.48
C ALA A 15 12.02 31.28 -2.70
N ASP A 16 12.10 31.41 -1.37
CA ASP A 16 12.44 30.32 -0.46
C ASP A 16 11.37 29.22 -0.46
N TYR A 17 10.09 29.59 -0.57
CA TYR A 17 9.00 28.63 -0.71
C TYR A 17 9.15 27.76 -1.96
N TRP A 18 9.34 28.36 -3.14
CA TRP A 18 9.51 27.61 -4.38
C TRP A 18 10.78 26.76 -4.40
N TYR A 19 11.86 27.25 -3.80
CA TYR A 19 13.11 26.49 -3.66
C TYR A 19 12.92 25.26 -2.76
N ARG A 20 12.33 25.42 -1.56
CA ARG A 20 12.06 24.32 -0.63
C ARG A 20 11.07 23.31 -1.21
N LEU A 21 10.04 23.78 -1.93
CA LEU A 21 9.08 22.93 -2.62
C LEU A 21 9.76 22.11 -3.73
N GLY A 22 10.63 22.73 -4.54
CA GLY A 22 11.41 22.05 -5.55
C GLY A 22 12.33 20.97 -4.97
N GLN A 23 13.02 21.29 -3.86
CA GLN A 23 13.88 20.35 -3.16
C GLN A 23 13.09 19.17 -2.58
N ARG A 24 11.93 19.42 -1.96
CA ARG A 24 11.00 18.39 -1.46
C ARG A 24 10.58 17.44 -2.57
N ASN A 25 10.15 17.98 -3.70
CA ASN A 25 9.66 17.19 -4.82
C ASN A 25 10.78 16.35 -5.46
N ALA A 26 11.99 16.90 -5.56
CA ALA A 26 13.16 16.16 -6.05
C ALA A 26 13.52 14.97 -5.15
N TYR A 27 13.48 15.15 -3.82
CA TYR A 27 13.69 14.03 -2.89
C TYR A 27 12.57 12.99 -2.94
N ALA A 28 11.30 13.42 -3.00
CA ALA A 28 10.18 12.51 -3.15
C ALA A 28 10.29 11.68 -4.43
N HIS A 29 10.74 12.29 -5.53
CA HIS A 29 10.99 11.60 -6.80
C HIS A 29 12.15 10.60 -6.72
N ALA A 30 13.27 10.96 -6.07
CA ALA A 30 14.38 10.03 -5.85
C ALA A 30 13.98 8.82 -4.98
N VAL A 31 13.14 9.03 -3.97
CA VAL A 31 12.55 7.95 -3.17
C VAL A 31 11.61 7.12 -4.02
N GLY A 32 10.77 7.75 -4.85
CA GLY A 32 9.91 7.08 -5.82
C GLY A 32 10.69 6.14 -6.74
N LEU A 33 11.81 6.59 -7.30
CA LEU A 33 12.69 5.77 -8.15
C LEU A 33 13.28 4.57 -7.41
N THR A 34 13.65 4.76 -6.15
CA THR A 34 14.21 3.67 -5.32
C THR A 34 13.15 2.61 -5.03
N LEU A 35 11.92 3.02 -4.76
CA LEU A 35 10.80 2.13 -4.43
C LEU A 35 10.18 1.47 -5.68
N SER A 36 10.27 2.12 -6.85
CA SER A 36 9.71 1.61 -8.10
C SER A 36 10.63 0.67 -8.88
N ASN A 37 11.81 0.34 -8.34
CA ASN A 37 12.90 -0.29 -9.10
C ASN A 37 13.22 0.48 -10.40
N SER A 38 13.28 1.81 -10.31
CA SER A 38 13.66 2.73 -11.41
C SER A 38 12.67 2.81 -12.58
N VAL A 39 11.39 2.54 -12.36
CA VAL A 39 10.34 2.80 -13.34
C VAL A 39 9.82 4.22 -13.13
N ASP A 40 10.11 5.12 -14.07
CA ASP A 40 9.86 6.58 -13.96
C ASP A 40 8.39 6.92 -13.66
N ASP A 41 7.43 6.33 -14.39
CA ASP A 41 6.00 6.62 -14.15
C ASP A 41 5.55 6.23 -12.74
N VAL A 42 6.03 5.10 -12.22
CA VAL A 42 5.73 4.64 -10.86
C VAL A 42 6.41 5.53 -9.83
N ALA A 43 7.62 6.04 -10.14
CA ALA A 43 8.34 6.95 -9.27
C ALA A 43 7.59 8.28 -9.08
N PHE A 44 6.98 8.81 -10.15
CA PHE A 44 6.13 9.99 -10.07
C PHE A 44 4.89 9.77 -9.21
N THR A 45 4.14 8.68 -9.39
CA THR A 45 2.97 8.36 -8.56
C THR A 45 3.34 8.23 -7.08
N VAL A 46 4.46 7.57 -6.78
CA VAL A 46 4.96 7.43 -5.40
C VAL A 46 5.36 8.78 -4.82
N ALA A 47 6.05 9.60 -5.60
CA ALA A 47 6.44 10.95 -5.20
C ALA A 47 5.23 11.83 -4.90
N ASP A 48 4.20 11.79 -5.77
CA ASP A 48 2.99 12.59 -5.61
C ASP A 48 2.27 12.25 -4.31
N ARG A 49 2.13 10.96 -3.98
CA ARG A 49 1.53 10.50 -2.72
C ARG A 49 2.32 10.92 -1.48
N ILE A 50 3.64 10.82 -1.54
CA ILE A 50 4.51 11.29 -0.46
C ILE A 50 4.32 12.80 -0.28
N THR A 51 4.30 13.57 -1.38
CA THR A 51 4.12 15.03 -1.31
C THR A 51 2.72 15.45 -0.89
N GLY A 52 1.68 14.69 -1.27
CA GLY A 52 0.30 14.87 -0.82
C GLY A 52 0.18 14.64 0.68
N ALA A 53 0.65 13.49 1.18
CA ALA A 53 0.68 13.19 2.61
C ALA A 53 1.45 14.25 3.42
N LEU A 54 2.61 14.69 2.93
CA LEU A 54 3.37 15.78 3.56
C LEU A 54 2.60 17.12 3.58
N SER A 55 1.82 17.39 2.55
CA SER A 55 1.00 18.61 2.45
C SER A 55 -0.22 18.56 3.37
N ASP A 56 -0.71 17.35 3.67
CA ASP A 56 -1.75 17.09 4.67
C ASP A 56 -1.20 17.06 6.13
N GLY A 57 0.09 17.39 6.32
CA GLY A 57 0.73 17.46 7.63
C GLY A 57 1.20 16.11 8.19
N ILE A 58 1.26 15.07 7.36
CA ILE A 58 1.77 13.75 7.77
C ILE A 58 3.29 13.77 7.71
N HIS A 59 3.95 13.53 8.85
CA HIS A 59 5.41 13.53 8.94
C HIS A 59 6.00 12.20 9.46
N GLU A 60 5.16 11.25 9.86
CA GLU A 60 5.63 9.94 10.32
C GLU A 60 6.07 9.06 9.15
N LEU A 61 7.30 8.51 9.25
CA LEU A 61 7.91 7.68 8.22
C LEU A 61 7.06 6.44 7.86
N SER A 62 6.42 5.83 8.85
CA SER A 62 5.51 4.69 8.66
C SER A 62 4.31 5.07 7.80
N ALA A 63 3.68 6.21 8.07
CA ALA A 63 2.55 6.73 7.33
C ALA A 63 2.93 7.18 5.91
N LEU A 64 4.12 7.79 5.74
CA LEU A 64 4.65 8.13 4.42
C LEU A 64 4.97 6.89 3.58
N THR A 65 5.46 5.82 4.22
CA THR A 65 5.73 4.54 3.56
C THR A 65 4.42 3.86 3.13
N MET A 66 3.36 3.93 3.95
CA MET A 66 2.03 3.46 3.57
C MET A 66 1.44 4.26 2.40
N ALA A 67 1.54 5.59 2.45
CA ALA A 67 1.11 6.48 1.38
C ALA A 67 1.84 6.16 0.08
N ALA A 68 3.16 6.02 0.11
CA ALA A 68 3.98 5.61 -1.03
C ALA A 68 3.46 4.29 -1.63
N SER A 69 3.19 3.30 -0.79
CA SER A 69 2.70 1.97 -1.17
C SER A 69 1.27 1.95 -1.75
N GLY A 70 0.53 3.06 -1.68
CA GLY A 70 -0.89 3.12 -2.02
C GLY A 70 -1.79 2.34 -1.06
N ARG A 71 -1.31 2.12 0.18
CA ARG A 71 -2.05 1.41 1.22
C ARG A 71 -2.83 2.39 2.08
N THR A 72 -3.96 1.93 2.60
CA THR A 72 -4.81 2.75 3.47
C THR A 72 -4.23 2.81 4.89
N PRO A 73 -4.35 3.95 5.61
CA PRO A 73 -3.98 4.01 7.02
C PRO A 73 -4.66 2.89 7.84
N GLY A 74 -3.87 2.13 8.60
CA GLY A 74 -4.34 0.99 9.41
C GLY A 74 -4.08 -0.39 8.81
N ASP A 75 -3.64 -0.46 7.54
CA ASP A 75 -3.21 -1.72 6.93
C ASP A 75 -1.91 -2.26 7.58
N PRO A 76 -1.83 -3.54 7.98
CA PRO A 76 -0.64 -4.10 8.64
C PRO A 76 0.58 -4.15 7.72
N THR A 77 1.80 -3.84 8.18
CA THR A 77 2.97 -4.01 7.29
C THR A 77 3.17 -5.50 6.93
N PRO A 78 3.67 -5.82 5.72
CA PRO A 78 3.76 -7.22 5.27
C PRO A 78 4.59 -8.12 6.19
N ASN A 79 5.62 -7.56 6.85
CA ASN A 79 6.49 -8.26 7.77
C ASN A 79 6.04 -8.17 9.24
N SER A 80 4.91 -7.51 9.50
CA SER A 80 4.33 -7.35 10.83
C SER A 80 2.88 -7.82 10.87
N LEU A 81 2.53 -8.85 10.09
CA LEU A 81 1.18 -9.42 10.12
C LEU A 81 0.91 -9.99 11.51
N THR A 82 -0.15 -9.49 12.14
CA THR A 82 -0.61 -9.97 13.44
C THR A 82 -1.65 -11.07 13.21
N TRP A 83 -1.36 -12.26 13.72
CA TRP A 83 -2.31 -13.38 13.77
C TRP A 83 -3.25 -13.20 14.96
N THR A 84 -4.53 -13.41 14.72
CA THR A 84 -5.59 -13.20 15.72
C THR A 84 -6.57 -14.37 15.72
N GLY A 85 -7.02 -14.76 16.91
CA GLY A 85 -8.03 -15.81 17.05
C GLY A 85 -9.38 -15.43 16.43
N PRO A 86 -10.27 -16.42 16.23
CA PRO A 86 -11.50 -16.26 15.45
C PRO A 86 -12.48 -15.29 16.10
N GLN A 87 -12.49 -15.20 17.43
CA GLN A 87 -13.35 -14.26 18.16
C GLN A 87 -12.92 -12.80 17.95
N ALA A 88 -11.62 -12.53 18.02
CA ALA A 88 -11.08 -11.18 17.80
C ALA A 88 -11.29 -10.76 16.34
N PHE A 89 -11.00 -11.66 15.40
CA PHE A 89 -11.25 -11.43 13.98
C PHE A 89 -12.73 -11.17 13.68
N LYS A 90 -13.65 -11.99 14.23
CA LYS A 90 -15.09 -11.79 14.07
C LYS A 90 -15.59 -10.50 14.72
N ALA A 91 -15.06 -10.12 15.87
CA ALA A 91 -15.42 -8.86 16.52
C ALA A 91 -15.00 -7.65 15.65
N ALA A 92 -13.79 -7.70 15.08
CA ALA A 92 -13.26 -6.62 14.25
C ALA A 92 -13.88 -6.56 12.86
N TYR A 93 -14.09 -7.70 12.20
CA TYR A 93 -14.41 -7.76 10.76
C TYR A 93 -15.66 -8.58 10.42
N GLY A 94 -16.28 -9.25 11.39
CA GLY A 94 -17.45 -10.11 11.16
C GLY A 94 -18.70 -9.35 10.71
N HIS A 95 -18.74 -8.03 10.88
CA HIS A 95 -19.81 -7.16 10.41
C HIS A 95 -19.67 -6.79 8.92
N LEU A 96 -18.50 -7.02 8.30
CA LEU A 96 -18.27 -6.70 6.90
C LEU A 96 -19.02 -7.70 6.00
N PRO A 97 -19.96 -7.24 5.15
CA PRO A 97 -20.71 -8.13 4.28
C PRO A 97 -19.83 -8.61 3.12
N GLY A 98 -20.03 -9.85 2.68
CA GLY A 98 -19.35 -10.35 1.49
C GLY A 98 -19.34 -11.86 1.39
N ILE A 99 -18.96 -12.33 0.20
CA ILE A 99 -18.65 -13.72 -0.07
C ILE A 99 -17.12 -13.82 -0.14
N ASP A 100 -16.58 -14.82 0.54
CA ASP A 100 -15.16 -15.09 0.52
C ASP A 100 -14.81 -15.77 -0.80
N ARG A 101 -13.96 -15.11 -1.61
CA ARG A 101 -13.30 -15.74 -2.73
C ARG A 101 -11.97 -16.31 -2.24
N ASP A 102 -11.85 -17.62 -2.30
CA ASP A 102 -10.67 -18.34 -1.85
C ASP A 102 -9.63 -18.48 -2.97
N TYR A 103 -8.37 -18.19 -2.64
CA TYR A 103 -7.21 -18.35 -3.53
C TYR A 103 -6.45 -19.67 -3.27
N GLY A 104 -7.12 -20.60 -2.60
CA GLY A 104 -6.65 -21.95 -2.31
C GLY A 104 -5.84 -22.10 -1.01
N MET A 105 -5.73 -23.36 -0.56
CA MET A 105 -4.96 -23.81 0.60
C MET A 105 -3.58 -24.25 0.13
N ARG A 106 -2.63 -23.31 0.11
CA ARG A 106 -1.26 -23.60 -0.37
C ARG A 106 -0.18 -22.74 0.27
N TRP A 107 -0.59 -21.76 1.07
CA TRP A 107 0.28 -20.71 1.55
C TRP A 107 0.94 -21.11 2.86
N GLY A 108 2.06 -20.45 3.16
CA GLY A 108 2.82 -20.70 4.38
C GLY A 108 3.69 -21.95 4.32
N GLU A 109 4.57 -22.10 5.31
CA GLU A 109 5.61 -23.15 5.33
C GLU A 109 5.04 -24.58 5.19
N ARG A 110 3.84 -24.79 5.73
CA ARG A 110 3.16 -26.09 5.76
C ARG A 110 2.12 -26.26 4.64
N ARG A 111 1.96 -25.26 3.77
CA ARG A 111 1.01 -25.23 2.64
C ARG A 111 -0.44 -25.46 3.03
N GLU A 112 -0.78 -25.07 4.24
CA GLU A 112 -2.09 -25.27 4.83
C GLU A 112 -2.79 -23.94 5.11
N GLN A 113 -2.14 -22.80 4.85
CA GLN A 113 -2.79 -21.51 5.02
C GLN A 113 -3.62 -21.17 3.78
N ARG A 114 -4.77 -20.53 4.02
CA ARG A 114 -5.67 -19.99 3.00
C ARG A 114 -5.45 -18.49 2.87
N ILE A 115 -5.60 -17.96 1.66
CA ILE A 115 -5.81 -16.53 1.45
C ILE A 115 -7.19 -16.35 0.84
N SER A 116 -7.96 -15.41 1.38
CA SER A 116 -9.33 -15.14 0.98
C SER A 116 -9.56 -13.63 0.83
N LEU A 117 -10.33 -13.25 -0.18
CA LEU A 117 -10.84 -11.89 -0.36
C LEU A 117 -12.34 -11.87 -0.08
N ARG A 118 -12.74 -11.19 1.00
CA ARG A 118 -14.15 -10.95 1.33
C ARG A 118 -14.64 -9.68 0.69
N ARG A 119 -15.64 -9.79 -0.17
CA ARG A 119 -16.31 -8.61 -0.75
C ARG A 119 -17.73 -8.94 -1.20
N THR A 120 -18.56 -7.91 -1.39
CA THR A 120 -19.84 -8.07 -2.08
C THR A 120 -19.62 -8.19 -3.59
N ALA A 121 -20.58 -8.75 -4.32
CA ALA A 121 -20.46 -9.01 -5.76
C ALA A 121 -20.23 -7.73 -6.60
N THR A 122 -20.69 -6.58 -6.11
CA THR A 122 -20.58 -5.29 -6.79
C THR A 122 -19.38 -4.45 -6.33
N ALA A 123 -18.69 -4.85 -5.26
CA ALA A 123 -17.56 -4.09 -4.73
C ALA A 123 -16.27 -4.36 -5.52
N SER A 124 -15.56 -3.28 -5.86
CA SER A 124 -14.24 -3.33 -6.52
C SER A 124 -13.11 -3.72 -5.57
N GLU A 125 -13.33 -3.59 -4.27
CA GLU A 125 -12.36 -3.88 -3.21
C GLU A 125 -13.01 -4.60 -2.02
N GLY A 126 -12.18 -5.12 -1.11
CA GLY A 126 -12.67 -5.79 0.09
C GLY A 126 -11.58 -6.18 1.08
N LEU A 127 -11.94 -7.00 2.07
CA LEU A 127 -11.02 -7.46 3.10
C LEU A 127 -10.21 -8.66 2.59
N LEU A 128 -8.90 -8.47 2.47
CA LEU A 128 -7.94 -9.52 2.16
C LEU A 128 -7.30 -10.03 3.44
N TYR A 129 -7.40 -11.32 3.69
CA TYR A 129 -6.87 -11.94 4.90
C TYR A 129 -6.38 -13.37 4.63
N ALA A 130 -5.51 -13.84 5.51
CA ALA A 130 -5.06 -15.22 5.57
C ALA A 130 -5.71 -15.95 6.74
N TYR A 131 -5.88 -17.26 6.59
CA TYR A 131 -6.37 -18.17 7.62
C TYR A 131 -5.40 -19.34 7.78
N ASP A 132 -5.00 -19.61 9.02
CA ASP A 132 -4.21 -20.78 9.40
C ASP A 132 -5.10 -21.79 10.14
N PRO A 133 -5.41 -22.95 9.53
CA PRO A 133 -6.27 -23.95 10.15
C PRO A 133 -5.62 -24.70 11.31
N THR A 134 -4.29 -24.72 11.41
CA THR A 134 -3.57 -25.43 12.48
C THR A 134 -3.77 -24.74 13.81
N TRP A 135 -3.77 -23.41 13.80
CA TRP A 135 -3.93 -22.59 15.00
C TRP A 135 -5.32 -21.94 15.11
N ASP A 136 -6.15 -22.09 14.07
CA ASP A 136 -7.45 -21.42 13.91
C ASP A 136 -7.33 -19.88 13.95
N GLU A 137 -6.28 -19.36 13.33
CA GLU A 137 -5.93 -17.94 13.39
C GLU A 137 -6.07 -17.23 12.06
N HIS A 138 -6.29 -15.92 12.13
CA HIS A 138 -6.51 -15.05 10.99
C HIS A 138 -5.53 -13.89 11.02
N ALA A 139 -4.93 -13.58 9.87
CA ALA A 139 -4.09 -12.41 9.68
C ALA A 139 -4.65 -11.52 8.58
N VAL A 140 -4.90 -10.25 8.88
CA VAL A 140 -5.36 -9.28 7.88
C VAL A 140 -4.18 -8.79 7.06
N ILE A 141 -4.31 -8.84 5.74
CA ILE A 141 -3.31 -8.33 4.80
C ILE A 141 -3.68 -6.91 4.37
N SER A 142 -4.95 -6.67 4.06
CA SER A 142 -5.46 -5.32 3.75
C SER A 142 -6.97 -5.26 3.96
N THR A 143 -7.48 -4.13 4.46
CA THR A 143 -8.92 -3.93 4.65
C THR A 143 -9.63 -3.37 3.43
N HIS A 144 -8.89 -2.81 2.47
CA HIS A 144 -9.39 -2.20 1.24
C HIS A 144 -8.62 -2.72 0.02
N ALA A 145 -8.53 -4.04 -0.12
CA ALA A 145 -7.77 -4.68 -1.20
C ALA A 145 -8.54 -4.62 -2.53
N PRO A 146 -8.02 -3.95 -3.57
CA PRO A 146 -8.61 -3.95 -4.90
C PRO A 146 -8.58 -5.36 -5.49
N ALA A 147 -9.71 -5.83 -5.99
CA ALA A 147 -9.84 -7.22 -6.43
C ALA A 147 -8.92 -7.55 -7.61
N ASP A 148 -8.76 -6.65 -8.56
CA ASP A 148 -7.84 -6.79 -9.70
C ASP A 148 -6.37 -6.93 -9.24
N ALA A 149 -5.94 -6.13 -8.26
CA ALA A 149 -4.61 -6.25 -7.68
C ALA A 149 -4.40 -7.61 -7.00
N VAL A 150 -5.42 -8.13 -6.30
CA VAL A 150 -5.36 -9.47 -5.67
C VAL A 150 -5.24 -10.57 -6.73
N GLU A 151 -6.02 -10.52 -7.81
CA GLU A 151 -5.92 -11.51 -8.91
C GLU A 151 -4.55 -11.50 -9.60
N SER A 152 -4.01 -10.31 -9.89
CA SER A 152 -2.67 -10.17 -10.48
C SER A 152 -1.58 -10.66 -9.53
N THR A 153 -1.70 -10.37 -8.23
CA THR A 153 -0.78 -10.88 -7.21
C THR A 153 -0.82 -12.40 -7.16
N PHE A 154 -2.01 -12.98 -7.13
CA PHE A 154 -2.19 -14.43 -7.09
C PHE A 154 -1.57 -15.11 -8.31
N THR A 155 -1.83 -14.59 -9.51
CA THR A 155 -1.25 -15.13 -10.75
C THR A 155 0.28 -15.12 -10.69
N LYS A 156 0.86 -13.98 -10.30
CA LYS A 156 2.31 -13.83 -10.18
C LYS A 156 2.90 -14.70 -9.07
N ALA A 157 2.22 -14.83 -7.94
CA ALA A 157 2.68 -15.65 -6.83
C ALA A 157 2.82 -17.12 -7.25
N VAL A 158 1.85 -17.65 -8.00
CA VAL A 158 1.88 -19.03 -8.52
C VAL A 158 3.03 -19.24 -9.50
N GLU A 159 3.37 -18.24 -10.31
CA GLU A 159 4.51 -18.31 -11.25
C GLU A 159 5.87 -18.25 -10.55
N VAL A 160 6.00 -17.41 -9.51
CA VAL A 160 7.27 -17.15 -8.83
C VAL A 160 7.62 -18.27 -7.85
N ASP A 161 6.68 -18.61 -6.97
CA ASP A 161 6.90 -19.62 -5.94
C ASP A 161 5.56 -20.22 -5.47
N VAL A 162 5.36 -21.48 -5.79
CA VAL A 162 4.19 -22.26 -5.34
C VAL A 162 4.19 -22.53 -3.82
N HIS A 163 5.27 -22.19 -3.11
CA HIS A 163 5.45 -22.36 -1.67
C HIS A 163 5.53 -21.04 -0.91
N MET A 164 5.11 -19.94 -1.55
CA MET A 164 5.14 -18.60 -0.99
C MET A 164 4.44 -18.52 0.38
N THR A 165 5.10 -17.87 1.33
CA THR A 165 4.53 -17.59 2.65
C THR A 165 3.55 -16.41 2.60
N VAL A 166 2.67 -16.30 3.60
CA VAL A 166 1.71 -15.19 3.67
C VAL A 166 2.39 -13.80 3.75
N PRO A 167 3.47 -13.59 4.54
CA PRO A 167 4.22 -12.33 4.51
C PRO A 167 4.78 -12.00 3.12
N GLN A 168 5.38 -12.97 2.44
CA GLN A 168 5.90 -12.77 1.07
C GLN A 168 4.79 -12.45 0.07
N PHE A 169 3.62 -13.09 0.21
CA PHE A 169 2.45 -12.73 -0.59
C PHE A 169 2.01 -11.29 -0.32
N ALA A 170 2.01 -10.84 0.94
CA ALA A 170 1.66 -9.48 1.31
C ALA A 170 2.67 -8.45 0.76
N GLU A 171 3.96 -8.78 0.72
CA GLU A 171 4.98 -7.95 0.07
C GLU A 171 4.75 -7.86 -1.44
N LEU A 172 4.49 -8.99 -2.09
CA LEU A 172 4.18 -9.03 -3.52
C LEU A 172 2.92 -8.21 -3.85
N PHE A 173 1.90 -8.32 -3.00
CA PHE A 173 0.67 -7.54 -3.12
C PHE A 173 0.93 -6.03 -3.02
N ALA A 174 1.74 -5.59 -2.06
CA ALA A 174 2.14 -4.18 -1.94
C ALA A 174 2.86 -3.69 -3.21
N GLY A 175 3.74 -4.52 -3.80
CA GLY A 175 4.36 -4.24 -5.09
C GLY A 175 3.36 -4.10 -6.25
N GLN A 176 2.28 -4.90 -6.25
CA GLN A 176 1.23 -4.81 -7.27
C GLN A 176 0.36 -3.56 -7.12
N LEU A 177 0.09 -3.12 -5.90
CA LEU A 177 -0.62 -1.86 -5.65
C LEU A 177 0.15 -0.65 -6.20
N LEU A 178 1.47 -0.65 -6.02
CA LEU A 178 2.38 0.34 -6.59
C LEU A 178 2.29 0.35 -8.13
N ALA A 179 2.43 -0.82 -8.76
CA ALA A 179 2.38 -0.95 -10.22
C ALA A 179 1.02 -0.53 -10.81
N ARG A 180 -0.08 -0.98 -10.20
CA ARG A 180 -1.46 -0.64 -10.61
C ARG A 180 -1.70 0.86 -10.66
N SER A 181 -1.23 1.56 -9.64
CA SER A 181 -1.43 3.00 -9.50
C SER A 181 -0.79 3.77 -10.65
N SER A 182 0.40 3.35 -11.09
CA SER A 182 1.08 3.95 -12.24
C SER A 182 0.36 3.72 -13.58
N ALA A 183 -0.39 2.61 -13.71
CA ALA A 183 -1.11 2.29 -14.93
C ALA A 183 -2.39 3.14 -15.08
N ILE A 184 -3.04 3.49 -13.96
CA ILE A 184 -4.24 4.34 -13.93
C ILE A 184 -3.88 5.78 -14.37
N GLU A 185 -2.72 6.30 -13.97
CA GLU A 185 -2.24 7.64 -14.37
C GLU A 185 -1.82 7.73 -15.84
N ARG A 186 -1.46 6.61 -16.49
CA ARG A 186 -1.19 6.58 -17.95
C ARG A 186 -2.45 6.60 -18.83
N HIS A 187 -3.63 6.39 -18.25
CA HIS A 187 -4.91 6.39 -18.95
C HIS A 187 -5.91 7.37 -18.31
N PRO A 188 -5.62 8.69 -18.24
CA PRO A 188 -6.67 9.65 -17.98
C PRO A 188 -7.62 9.57 -19.17
N SER A 189 -8.88 9.27 -18.91
CA SER A 189 -9.97 9.17 -19.88
C SER A 189 -9.75 10.16 -21.02
N ARG A 190 -9.57 9.64 -22.24
CA ARG A 190 -9.63 10.44 -23.48
C ARG A 190 -10.85 11.34 -23.35
N GLY A 191 -10.58 12.64 -23.28
CA GLY A 191 -11.58 13.66 -23.09
C GLY A 191 -12.72 13.49 -24.09
N VAL A 192 -13.92 13.70 -23.58
CA VAL A 192 -15.16 13.90 -24.33
C VAL A 192 -14.88 14.91 -25.45
N GLU A 193 -14.93 14.46 -26.71
CA GLU A 193 -15.12 15.35 -27.84
C GLU A 193 -16.58 15.85 -27.79
N LEU A 194 -16.74 17.16 -27.61
CA LEU A 194 -17.96 17.91 -27.93
C LEU A 194 -17.76 18.59 -29.28
#